data_AF-A0A3Q3B8S8-F1
#
_entry.id   AF-A0A3Q3B8S8-F1
#
_cell.length_a   1.000
_cell.length_b   1.000
_cell.length_c   1.000
_cell.angle_alpha   90.00
_cell.angle_beta   90.00
_cell.angle_gamma   90.00
#
_symmetry.space_group_name_H-M   'P 1'
#
loop_
_entity.id
_entity.type
_entity.pdbx_description
1 polymer ?
#
loop_
_entity_poly.entity_id
_entity_poly.type
_entity_poly.pdbx_seq_one_letter_code
_entity_poly.pdbx_strand_id
1 'polypeptide(L)'
;MSSLRSSISSLILQATSSLCSSRGSMDLLQLHQDLLQRCSLPEEDFLFIIQGCPQRFLLRPEGGEGLRVVARTSLRLCRTYSRGEPCGGCQELHLCRFFIYGTCRFGKGR
;
A
#
# COMPACT_ATOMS: atom_id res chain seq x y z
N MET A 1 -11.67 16.30 17.29
CA MET A 1 -11.75 15.91 15.85
C MET A 1 -10.38 15.85 15.16
N SER A 2 -9.37 16.60 15.59
CA SER A 2 -7.99 16.57 15.06
C SER A 2 -7.19 15.30 15.45
N SER A 3 -7.28 14.82 16.69
CA SER A 3 -6.56 13.60 17.13
C SER A 3 -7.00 12.34 16.39
N LEU A 4 -8.29 12.21 16.05
CA LEU A 4 -8.81 11.05 15.32
C LEU A 4 -8.27 10.97 13.89
N ARG A 5 -8.15 12.11 13.19
CA ARG A 5 -7.56 12.18 11.84
C ARG A 5 -6.07 11.83 11.82
N SER A 6 -5.35 12.23 12.88
CA SER A 6 -3.95 11.85 13.07
C SER A 6 -3.82 10.33 13.26
N SER A 7 -4.71 9.74 14.06
CA SER A 7 -4.76 8.30 14.31
C SER A 7 -5.03 7.48 13.03
N ILE A 8 -6.00 7.90 12.21
CA ILE A 8 -6.32 7.22 10.93
C ILE A 8 -5.14 7.28 9.95
N SER A 9 -4.51 8.45 9.83
CA SER A 9 -3.37 8.62 8.91
C SER A 9 -2.19 7.74 9.33
N SER A 10 -1.94 7.65 10.64
CA SER A 10 -0.94 6.75 11.21
C SER A 10 -1.28 5.29 10.93
N LEU A 11 -2.53 4.87 11.15
CA LEU A 11 -2.98 3.49 10.87
C LEU A 11 -2.77 3.13 9.41
N ILE A 12 -3.23 3.98 8.47
CA ILE A 12 -3.06 3.72 7.04
C ILE A 12 -1.58 3.52 6.70
N LEU A 13 -0.70 4.34 7.27
CA LEU A 13 0.75 4.22 7.07
C LEU A 13 1.30 2.91 7.64
N GLN A 14 0.92 2.56 8.88
CA GLN A 14 1.36 1.32 9.54
C GLN A 14 0.85 0.06 8.82
N ALA A 15 -0.41 0.05 8.38
CA ALA A 15 -0.99 -1.04 7.62
C ALA A 15 -0.31 -1.18 6.25
N THR A 16 -0.09 -0.06 5.56
CA THR A 16 0.66 -0.05 4.29
C THR A 16 2.07 -0.61 4.49
N SER A 17 2.77 -0.19 5.54
CA SER A 17 4.12 -0.66 5.87
C SER A 17 4.16 -2.17 6.14
N SER A 18 3.21 -2.67 6.96
CA SER A 18 3.12 -4.08 7.32
C SER A 18 2.82 -4.98 6.11
N LEU A 19 1.88 -4.55 5.26
CA LEU A 19 1.56 -5.23 4.00
C LEU A 19 2.74 -5.23 3.03
N CYS A 20 3.37 -4.09 2.78
CA CYS A 20 4.51 -3.98 1.86
C CYS A 20 5.72 -4.79 2.33
N SER A 21 5.95 -4.87 3.64
CA SER A 21 6.98 -5.74 4.23
C SER A 21 6.66 -7.23 4.03
N SER A 22 5.38 -7.57 3.89
CA SER A 22 4.86 -8.92 3.66
C SER A 22 4.51 -9.18 2.18
N ARG A 23 5.34 -8.66 1.25
CA ARG A 23 5.15 -8.84 -0.21
C ARG A 23 3.84 -8.26 -0.77
N GLY A 24 3.22 -7.33 -0.05
CA GLY A 24 2.06 -6.56 -0.50
C GLY A 24 0.71 -7.11 -0.07
N SER A 25 0.63 -8.25 0.62
CA SER A 25 -0.65 -8.80 1.09
C SER A 25 -0.51 -9.75 2.26
N MET A 26 -1.54 -9.83 3.11
CA MET A 26 -1.63 -10.83 4.19
C MET A 26 -3.10 -11.09 4.56
N ASP A 27 -3.33 -12.04 5.44
CA ASP A 27 -4.67 -12.29 6.01
C ASP A 27 -5.16 -11.10 6.87
N LEU A 28 -6.46 -10.84 6.88
CA LEU A 28 -7.07 -9.72 7.60
C LEU A 28 -6.86 -9.81 9.12
N LEU A 29 -6.97 -11.01 9.69
CA LEU A 29 -6.75 -11.23 11.12
C LEU A 29 -5.27 -11.06 11.47
N GLN A 30 -4.37 -11.54 10.61
CA GLN A 30 -2.93 -11.33 10.76
C GLN A 30 -2.60 -9.82 10.76
N LEU A 31 -3.15 -9.05 9.82
CA LEU A 31 -2.94 -7.60 9.78
C LEU A 31 -3.44 -6.91 11.05
N HIS A 32 -4.61 -7.32 11.55
CA HIS A 32 -5.17 -6.77 12.79
C HIS A 32 -4.23 -7.03 13.98
N GLN A 33 -3.72 -8.25 14.12
CA GLN A 33 -2.78 -8.62 15.18
C GLN A 33 -1.46 -7.84 15.10
N ASP A 34 -0.89 -7.69 13.90
CA ASP A 34 0.35 -6.92 13.67
C ASP A 34 0.17 -5.44 14.05
N LEU A 35 -1.01 -4.87 13.79
CA LEU A 35 -1.33 -3.49 14.13
C LEU A 35 -1.59 -3.30 15.63
N LEU A 36 -2.26 -4.25 16.30
CA LEU A 36 -2.51 -4.17 17.75
C LEU A 36 -1.21 -4.07 18.58
N GLN A 37 -0.11 -4.67 18.11
CA GLN A 37 1.20 -4.54 18.75
C GLN A 37 1.80 -3.13 18.64
N ARG A 38 1.33 -2.31 17.69
CA ARG A 38 1.88 -0.99 17.37
C ARG A 38 0.92 0.15 17.72
N CYS A 39 -0.37 -0.13 17.79
CA CYS A 39 -1.42 0.82 18.10
C CYS A 39 -2.62 0.11 18.75
N SER A 40 -3.12 0.65 19.85
CA SER A 40 -4.40 0.22 20.43
C SER A 40 -5.55 0.81 19.61
N LEU A 41 -6.24 -0.04 18.87
CA LEU A 41 -7.41 0.32 18.07
C LEU A 41 -8.53 -0.71 18.29
N PRO A 42 -9.78 -0.27 18.48
CA PRO A 42 -10.94 -1.15 18.42
C PRO A 42 -11.01 -1.86 17.06
N GLU A 43 -11.46 -3.11 17.07
CA GLU A 43 -11.62 -3.91 15.85
C GLU A 43 -12.57 -3.25 14.84
N GLU A 44 -13.63 -2.60 15.32
CA GLU A 44 -14.58 -1.84 14.50
C GLU A 44 -13.92 -0.70 13.71
N ASP A 45 -13.01 0.05 14.34
CA ASP A 45 -12.28 1.13 13.70
C ASP A 45 -11.30 0.59 12.65
N PHE A 46 -10.62 -0.52 12.98
CA PHE A 46 -9.75 -1.21 12.04
C PHE A 46 -10.53 -1.65 10.79
N LEU A 47 -11.65 -2.36 10.96
CA LEU A 47 -12.48 -2.82 9.85
C LEU A 47 -13.03 -1.65 9.05
N PHE A 48 -13.52 -0.60 9.72
CA PHE A 48 -14.01 0.61 9.06
C PHE A 48 -12.94 1.28 8.20
N ILE A 49 -11.70 1.40 8.69
CA ILE A 49 -10.61 2.04 7.95
C ILE A 49 -10.14 1.18 6.77
N ILE A 50 -9.98 -0.13 6.97
CA ILE A 50 -9.53 -1.05 5.93
C ILE A 50 -10.58 -1.15 4.81
N GLN A 51 -11.86 -1.26 5.14
CA GLN A 51 -12.96 -1.30 4.17
C GLN A 51 -13.24 0.06 3.54
N GLY A 52 -13.10 1.16 4.31
CA GLY A 52 -13.38 2.53 3.87
C GLY A 52 -12.29 3.16 3.00
N CYS A 53 -11.16 2.49 2.77
CA CYS A 53 -10.02 3.02 2.00
C CYS A 53 -9.64 2.14 0.79
N PRO A 54 -10.54 1.92 -0.20
CA PRO A 54 -10.29 1.04 -1.36
C PRO A 54 -9.08 1.43 -2.23
N GLN A 55 -8.67 2.70 -2.17
CA GLN A 55 -7.47 3.24 -2.83
C GLN A 55 -6.16 2.82 -2.16
N ARG A 56 -6.22 2.35 -0.90
CA ARG A 56 -5.08 1.87 -0.11
C ARG A 56 -5.14 0.38 0.16
N PHE A 57 -6.33 -0.18 0.36
CA PHE A 57 -6.52 -1.58 0.74
C PHE A 57 -7.59 -2.21 -0.13
N LEU A 58 -7.32 -3.41 -0.61
CA LEU A 58 -8.30 -4.25 -1.29
C LEU A 58 -8.50 -5.51 -0.49
N LEU A 59 -9.73 -5.76 -0.05
CA LEU A 59 -10.12 -7.02 0.54
C LEU A 59 -10.50 -8.00 -0.57
N ARG A 60 -9.97 -9.22 -0.50
CA ARG A 60 -10.29 -10.32 -1.41
C ARG A 60 -10.63 -11.55 -0.58
N PRO A 61 -11.72 -12.27 -0.90
CA PRO A 61 -11.96 -13.59 -0.34
C PRO A 61 -10.77 -14.52 -0.60
N GLU A 62 -10.33 -15.22 0.44
CA GLU A 62 -9.37 -16.32 0.35
C GLU A 62 -10.11 -17.59 0.75
N GLY A 63 -9.98 -18.66 -0.04
CA GLY A 63 -10.90 -19.82 -0.02
C GLY A 63 -11.36 -20.24 1.39
N GLY A 64 -12.69 -20.37 1.55
CA GLY A 64 -13.34 -20.49 2.86
C GLY A 64 -13.94 -19.16 3.32
N GLU A 65 -13.88 -18.87 4.62
CA GLU A 65 -14.39 -17.64 5.25
C GLU A 65 -13.32 -16.54 5.44
N GLY A 66 -12.09 -16.77 4.96
CA GLY A 66 -10.96 -15.84 5.15
C GLY A 66 -10.99 -14.64 4.20
N LEU A 67 -10.41 -13.51 4.65
CA LEU A 67 -10.22 -12.32 3.84
C LEU A 67 -8.73 -11.98 3.77
N ARG A 68 -8.19 -11.87 2.56
CA ARG A 68 -6.86 -11.32 2.31
C ARG A 68 -6.95 -9.82 2.05
N VAL A 69 -6.08 -9.06 2.71
CA VAL A 69 -5.89 -7.63 2.45
C VAL A 69 -4.69 -7.45 1.53
N VAL A 70 -4.86 -6.67 0.46
CA VAL A 70 -3.81 -6.32 -0.51
C VAL A 70 -3.55 -4.82 -0.44
N ALA A 71 -2.30 -4.42 -0.26
CA ALA A 71 -1.89 -3.02 -0.34
C ALA A 71 -2.04 -2.50 -1.77
N ARG A 72 -2.58 -1.29 -1.89
CA ARG A 72 -2.77 -0.56 -3.14
C ARG A 72 -2.25 0.86 -3.01
N THR A 73 -1.94 1.41 -4.17
CA THR A 73 -1.64 2.83 -4.32
C THR A 73 -2.28 3.34 -5.60
N SER A 74 -2.70 4.59 -5.58
CA SER A 74 -3.12 5.32 -6.78
C SER A 74 -1.92 5.80 -7.61
N LEU A 75 -0.70 5.77 -7.05
CA LEU A 75 0.50 6.15 -7.79
C LEU A 75 0.71 5.26 -9.01
N ARG A 76 1.00 5.87 -10.15
CA ARG A 76 1.22 5.20 -11.43
C ARG A 76 2.49 5.73 -12.08
N LEU A 77 3.09 4.92 -12.95
CA LEU A 77 4.28 5.30 -13.69
C LEU A 77 3.89 6.16 -14.89
N CYS A 78 4.60 7.27 -15.08
CA CYS A 78 4.41 8.13 -16.23
C CYS A 78 4.71 7.35 -17.52
N ARG A 79 3.73 7.28 -18.43
CA ARG A 79 3.86 6.55 -19.70
C ARG A 79 4.86 7.22 -20.64
N THR A 80 4.86 8.55 -20.72
CA THR A 80 5.79 9.35 -21.55
C THR A 80 7.23 9.15 -21.08
N TYR A 81 7.49 9.32 -19.78
CA TYR A 81 8.80 9.03 -19.19
C TYR A 81 9.22 7.57 -19.42
N SER A 82 8.30 6.62 -19.28
CA SER A 82 8.58 5.19 -19.51
C SER A 82 8.98 4.86 -20.95
N ARG A 83 8.68 5.73 -21.92
CA ARG A 83 9.11 5.63 -23.32
C ARG A 83 10.45 6.32 -23.59
N GLY A 84 11.02 7.01 -22.60
CA GLY A 84 12.22 7.82 -22.76
C GLY A 84 11.95 9.19 -23.38
N GLU A 85 10.69 9.62 -23.43
CA GLU A 85 10.30 10.91 -23.97
C GLU A 85 10.36 12.00 -22.88
N PRO A 86 10.71 13.25 -23.22
CA PRO A 86 10.66 14.38 -22.29
C PRO A 86 9.25 14.55 -21.71
N CYS A 87 9.15 14.68 -20.39
CA CYS A 87 7.89 14.93 -19.69
C CYS A 87 8.11 15.98 -18.60
N GLY A 88 7.28 17.04 -18.60
CA GLY A 88 7.32 18.13 -17.64
C GLY A 88 5.97 18.37 -16.98
N GLY A 89 5.96 18.73 -15.69
CA GLY A 89 4.74 19.11 -14.96
C GLY A 89 3.75 17.98 -14.69
N CYS A 90 4.14 16.70 -14.80
CA CYS A 90 3.25 15.57 -14.54
C CYS A 90 3.22 15.16 -13.06
N GLN A 91 2.11 14.57 -12.61
CA GLN A 91 1.91 14.08 -11.23
C GLN A 91 2.20 12.57 -11.08
N GLU A 92 2.65 11.94 -12.15
CA GLU A 92 2.94 10.51 -12.23
C GLU A 92 4.41 10.23 -11.89
N LEU A 93 4.74 8.99 -11.52
CA LEU A 93 6.10 8.62 -11.12
C LEU A 93 7.04 8.52 -12.34
N HIS A 94 8.14 9.28 -12.30
CA HIS A 94 9.26 9.20 -13.24
C HIS A 94 10.30 8.18 -12.75
N LEU A 95 9.91 6.91 -12.73
CA LEU A 95 10.76 5.80 -12.32
C LEU A 95 10.92 4.80 -13.47
N CYS A 96 12.10 4.19 -13.59
CA CYS A 96 12.35 3.16 -14.58
C CYS A 96 11.55 1.89 -14.22
N ARG A 97 10.58 1.49 -15.05
CA ARG A 97 9.79 0.25 -14.80
C ARG A 97 10.68 -1.00 -14.67
N PHE A 98 11.78 -1.06 -15.42
CA PHE A 98 12.71 -2.19 -15.36
C PHE A 98 13.49 -2.21 -14.06
N PHE A 99 13.73 -1.05 -13.43
CA PHE A 99 14.38 -1.00 -12.12
C PHE A 99 13.45 -1.59 -11.06
N ILE A 100 12.17 -1.21 -11.10
CA ILE A 100 11.13 -1.74 -10.20
C ILE A 100 10.96 -3.25 -10.37
N TYR A 101 10.99 -3.75 -11.61
CA TYR A 101 10.91 -5.19 -11.89
C TYR A 101 12.23 -5.94 -11.69
N GLY A 102 13.32 -5.26 -11.30
CA GLY A 102 14.63 -5.89 -11.09
C GLY A 102 15.36 -6.33 -12.37
N THR A 103 14.92 -5.89 -13.55
CA THR A 103 15.48 -6.28 -14.85
C THR A 103 16.22 -5.14 -15.56
N CYS A 104 16.47 -4.01 -14.89
CA CYS A 104 17.17 -2.87 -15.50
C CYS A 104 18.65 -3.19 -15.66
N ARG A 105 19.17 -3.12 -16.90
CA ARG A 105 20.62 -3.24 -17.18
C ARG A 105 21.47 -2.17 -16.48
N PHE A 106 20.87 -1.03 -16.13
CA PHE A 106 21.52 0.07 -15.42
C PHE A 106 21.19 0.09 -13.92
N GLY A 107 20.39 -0.88 -13.43
CA GLY A 107 19.90 -0.90 -12.05
C GLY A 107 20.87 -1.51 -11.03
N LYS A 108 21.97 -2.08 -11.50
CA LYS A 108 23.11 -2.42 -10.64
C LYS A 108 23.78 -1.09 -10.30
N GLY A 109 23.55 -0.62 -9.07
CA GLY A 109 24.19 0.60 -8.56
C GLY A 109 25.71 0.58 -8.80
N ARG A 110 26.28 1.77 -8.97
CA ARG A 110 27.73 1.95 -8.81
C ARG A 110 28.11 1.68 -7.35
#